data_AF-A0AAE3GN11-F1
#
_entry.id   AF-A0AAE3GN11-F1
#
_cell.length_a   1.000
_cell.length_b   1.000
_cell.length_c   1.000
_cell.angle_alpha   90.00
_cell.angle_beta   90.00
_cell.angle_gamma   90.00
#
_symmetry.space_group_name_H-M   'P 1'
#
loop_
_entity.id
_entity.type
_entity.pdbx_description
1 polymer ?
#
loop_
_entity_poly.entity_id
_entity_poly.type
_entity_poly.pdbx_seq_one_letter_code
_entity_poly.pdbx_strand_id
1 'polypeptide(L)'
;MTEFHTYWLRMLLEQTNTWKQFISYRETAPWFGKLTSNTFNLLLTRPGYKFAAYGQFTISESWVLPHFSRILEGMKRVGLDCKNNTIYFEKHLTIDPYHTRDLLDALACQEPKLSQAEINQVLFGTQMAIVAAKAQYDRMIIYLSSL
;
A
#
# COMPACT_ATOMS: atom_id res chain seq x y z
N MET A 1 -19.44 1.72 13.14
CA MET A 1 -18.70 1.15 12.00
C MET A 1 -18.26 2.22 11.00
N THR A 2 -17.78 3.39 11.44
CA THR A 2 -17.42 4.52 10.56
C THR A 2 -15.93 4.82 10.52
N GLU A 3 -15.12 4.11 11.31
CA GLU A 3 -13.67 4.35 11.47
C GLU A 3 -12.83 3.22 10.90
N PHE A 4 -13.26 2.64 9.77
CA PHE A 4 -12.48 1.65 9.03
C PHE A 4 -11.88 2.28 7.77
N HIS A 5 -10.62 1.98 7.47
CA HIS A 5 -9.95 2.47 6.25
C HIS A 5 -10.73 2.11 4.98
N THR A 6 -11.32 0.92 4.94
CA THR A 6 -12.15 0.45 3.82
C THR A 6 -13.46 1.23 3.70
N TYR A 7 -14.02 1.73 4.79
CA TYR A 7 -15.19 2.60 4.77
C TYR A 7 -14.86 3.96 4.16
N TRP A 8 -13.75 4.58 4.57
CA TRP A 8 -13.30 5.86 4.00
C TRP A 8 -12.90 5.73 2.52
N LEU A 9 -12.24 4.63 2.14
CA LEU A 9 -11.93 4.37 0.74
C LEU A 9 -13.21 4.19 -0.10
N ARG A 10 -14.22 3.49 0.43
CA ARG A 10 -15.52 3.39 -0.22
C ARG A 10 -16.18 4.77 -0.41
N MET A 11 -16.14 5.63 0.61
CA MET A 11 -16.66 7.00 0.50
C MET A 11 -15.99 7.76 -0.66
N LEU A 12 -14.66 7.72 -0.75
CA LEU A 12 -13.92 8.33 -1.86
C LEU A 12 -14.37 7.78 -3.22
N LEU A 13 -14.53 6.46 -3.35
CA LEU A 13 -14.96 5.83 -4.60
C LEU A 13 -16.38 6.26 -4.99
N GLU A 14 -17.32 6.31 -4.04
CA GLU A 14 -18.71 6.72 -4.29
C GLU A 14 -18.83 8.21 -4.67
N GLN A 15 -17.90 9.07 -4.21
CA GLN A 15 -17.88 10.50 -4.56
C GLN A 15 -17.23 10.78 -5.92
N THR A 16 -16.32 9.92 -6.36
CA THR A 16 -15.53 10.14 -7.59
C THR A 16 -15.99 9.28 -8.76
N ASN A 17 -16.72 8.19 -8.50
CA ASN A 17 -17.10 7.20 -9.49
C ASN A 17 -18.49 6.62 -9.20
N THR A 18 -19.14 6.13 -10.25
CA THR A 18 -20.29 5.23 -10.12
C THR A 18 -19.82 3.79 -9.89
N TRP A 19 -20.66 2.97 -9.26
CA TRP A 19 -20.39 1.54 -9.12
C TRP A 19 -20.16 0.84 -10.46
N LYS A 20 -20.85 1.27 -11.53
CA LYS A 20 -20.65 0.75 -12.88
C LYS A 20 -19.25 1.05 -13.41
N GLN A 21 -18.76 2.28 -13.23
CA GLN A 21 -17.40 2.67 -13.60
C GLN A 21 -16.36 1.88 -12.79
N PHE A 22 -16.59 1.67 -11.50
CA PHE A 22 -15.70 0.85 -10.68
C PHE A 22 -15.60 -0.61 -11.16
N ILE A 23 -16.72 -1.26 -11.47
CA ILE A 23 -16.73 -2.62 -12.00
C ILE A 23 -16.05 -2.68 -13.37
N SER A 24 -16.37 -1.76 -14.27
CA SER A 24 -15.73 -1.69 -15.58
C SER A 24 -14.22 -1.48 -15.47
N TYR A 25 -13.76 -0.62 -14.55
CA TYR A 25 -12.34 -0.49 -14.25
C TYR A 25 -11.76 -1.81 -13.74
N ARG A 26 -12.42 -2.54 -12.84
CA ARG A 26 -11.89 -3.82 -12.35
C ARG A 26 -11.68 -4.87 -13.45
N GLU A 27 -12.51 -4.87 -14.47
CA GLU A 27 -12.46 -5.78 -15.63
C GLU A 27 -11.40 -5.37 -16.65
N THR A 28 -11.20 -4.06 -16.82
CA THR A 28 -10.31 -3.50 -17.86
C THR A 28 -8.96 -3.03 -17.34
N ALA A 29 -8.80 -2.96 -16.02
CA ALA A 29 -7.58 -2.47 -15.38
C ALA A 29 -6.38 -3.27 -15.85
N PRO A 30 -5.28 -2.61 -16.23
CA PRO A 30 -4.08 -3.30 -16.68
C PRO A 30 -3.55 -4.23 -15.59
N TRP A 31 -3.10 -5.42 -15.99
CA TRP A 31 -2.61 -6.44 -15.07
C TRP A 31 -1.46 -5.92 -14.17
N PHE A 32 -0.64 -5.00 -14.68
CA PHE A 32 0.48 -4.43 -13.96
C PHE A 32 0.07 -3.48 -12.82
N GLY A 33 -1.17 -3.00 -12.78
CA GLY A 33 -1.69 -2.17 -11.69
C GLY A 33 -1.90 -2.92 -10.36
N LYS A 34 -1.69 -4.25 -10.36
CA LYS A 34 -1.90 -5.14 -9.20
C LYS A 34 -0.61 -5.84 -8.75
N LEU A 35 0.56 -5.44 -9.26
CA LEU A 35 1.83 -6.11 -8.98
C LEU A 35 2.18 -6.11 -7.48
N THR A 36 2.03 -4.98 -6.79
CA THR A 36 2.32 -4.87 -5.35
C THR A 36 1.38 -5.73 -4.52
N SER A 37 0.07 -5.64 -4.77
CA SER A 37 -0.95 -6.43 -4.06
C SER A 37 -0.81 -7.93 -4.31
N ASN A 38 -0.48 -8.33 -5.54
CA ASN A 38 -0.30 -9.74 -5.89
C ASN A 38 0.97 -10.31 -5.25
N THR A 39 2.06 -9.53 -5.24
CA THR A 39 3.30 -9.92 -4.56
C THR A 39 3.07 -10.04 -3.05
N PHE A 40 2.29 -9.14 -2.45
CA PHE A 40 1.95 -9.25 -1.02
C PHE A 40 1.14 -10.50 -0.73
N ASN A 41 0.07 -10.73 -1.49
CA ASN A 41 -0.77 -11.92 -1.33
C ASN A 41 0.00 -13.22 -1.51
N LEU A 42 0.96 -13.26 -2.45
CA LEU A 42 1.83 -14.42 -2.66
C LEU A 42 2.60 -14.79 -1.39
N LEU A 43 3.10 -13.80 -0.66
CA LEU A 43 3.84 -14.01 0.59
C LEU A 43 2.90 -14.31 1.75
N LEU A 44 1.83 -13.52 1.89
CA LEU A 44 0.94 -13.56 3.05
C LEU A 44 0.14 -14.86 3.15
N THR A 45 -0.26 -15.44 2.02
CA THR A 45 -1.15 -16.63 1.99
C THR A 45 -0.39 -17.95 2.14
N ARG A 46 0.93 -17.90 2.30
CA ARG A 46 1.79 -19.08 2.33
C ARG A 46 2.53 -19.17 3.67
N PRO A 47 2.27 -20.20 4.50
CA PRO A 47 2.85 -20.30 5.84
C PRO A 47 4.38 -20.21 5.89
N GLY A 48 5.07 -20.72 4.86
CA GLY A 48 6.52 -20.71 4.76
C GLY A 48 7.15 -19.33 4.50
N TYR A 49 6.37 -18.29 4.25
CA TYR A 49 6.86 -16.95 3.90
C TYR A 49 6.48 -15.88 4.93
N LYS A 50 6.10 -16.26 6.16
CA LYS A 50 5.69 -15.29 7.20
C LYS A 50 6.69 -14.14 7.42
N PHE A 51 7.99 -14.43 7.42
CA PHE A 51 9.04 -13.42 7.61
C PHE A 51 9.21 -12.53 6.38
N ALA A 52 9.09 -13.10 5.18
CA ALA A 52 9.08 -12.31 3.95
C ALA A 52 7.82 -11.43 3.86
N ALA A 53 6.65 -11.94 4.24
CA ALA A 53 5.43 -11.15 4.33
C ALA A 53 5.61 -9.97 5.30
N TYR A 54 6.25 -10.22 6.44
CA TYR A 54 6.60 -9.17 7.40
C TYR A 54 7.50 -8.10 6.78
N GLY A 55 8.62 -8.48 6.16
CA GLY A 55 9.55 -7.53 5.54
C GLY A 55 8.92 -6.72 4.39
N GLN A 56 8.02 -7.34 3.61
CA GLN A 56 7.22 -6.62 2.62
C GLN A 56 6.27 -5.62 3.27
N PHE A 57 5.59 -6.02 4.36
CA PHE A 57 4.67 -5.15 5.10
C PHE A 57 5.40 -3.95 5.71
N THR A 58 6.56 -4.15 6.33
CA THR A 58 7.40 -3.07 6.88
C THR A 58 7.73 -2.00 5.84
N ILE A 59 8.17 -2.39 4.65
CA ILE A 59 8.41 -1.44 3.55
C ILE A 59 7.10 -0.78 3.12
N SER A 60 6.03 -1.56 3.04
CA SER A 60 4.72 -1.08 2.60
C SER A 60 4.10 -0.07 3.56
N GLU A 61 4.48 -0.04 4.83
CA GLU A 61 4.07 0.99 5.79
C GLU A 61 5.00 2.21 5.74
N SER A 62 6.31 1.99 5.51
CA SER A 62 7.34 3.06 5.53
C SER A 62 7.16 4.16 4.49
N TRP A 63 6.55 3.84 3.35
CA TRP A 63 6.38 4.75 2.23
C TRP A 63 4.97 5.36 2.12
N VAL A 64 4.01 4.96 2.97
CA VAL A 64 2.61 5.43 2.85
C VAL A 64 2.54 6.92 3.12
N LEU A 65 3.20 7.37 4.19
CA LEU A 65 3.26 8.78 4.58
C LEU A 65 3.67 9.71 3.41
N PRO A 66 4.87 9.57 2.80
CA PRO A 66 5.26 10.45 1.70
C PRO A 66 4.38 10.25 0.46
N HIS A 67 3.83 9.06 0.23
CA HIS A 67 2.96 8.81 -0.91
C HIS A 67 1.61 9.53 -0.78
N PHE A 68 0.97 9.41 0.38
CA PHE A 68 -0.35 9.99 0.63
C PHE A 68 -0.31 11.50 0.80
N SER A 69 0.79 12.05 1.32
CA SER A 69 1.03 13.50 1.31
C SER A 69 1.00 14.06 -0.12
N ARG A 70 1.67 13.41 -1.07
CA ARG A 70 1.65 13.81 -2.49
C ARG A 70 0.30 13.64 -3.15
N ILE A 71 -0.46 12.61 -2.77
CA ILE A 71 -1.84 12.42 -3.26
C ILE A 71 -2.72 13.59 -2.80
N LEU A 72 -2.68 13.97 -1.52
CA LEU A 72 -3.47 15.08 -1.00
C LEU A 72 -3.15 16.40 -1.70
N GLU A 73 -1.86 16.68 -1.94
CA GLU A 73 -1.46 17.84 -2.75
C GLU A 73 -2.00 17.76 -4.18
N GLY A 74 -1.98 16.58 -4.79
CA GLY A 74 -2.57 16.32 -6.10
C GLY A 74 -4.06 16.58 -6.14
N MET A 75 -4.80 16.06 -5.16
CA MET A 75 -6.26 16.25 -5.03
C MET A 75 -6.60 17.72 -4.89
N LYS A 76 -5.83 18.47 -4.09
CA LYS A 76 -5.99 19.93 -3.96
C LYS A 76 -5.78 20.65 -5.29
N ARG A 77 -4.78 20.26 -6.08
CA ARG A 77 -4.52 20.87 -7.40
C ARG A 77 -5.67 20.68 -8.39
N VAL A 78 -6.45 19.61 -8.26
CA VAL A 78 -7.56 19.28 -9.19
C VAL A 78 -8.96 19.51 -8.58
N GLY A 79 -9.05 20.15 -7.41
CA GLY A 79 -10.32 20.49 -6.76
C GLY A 79 -11.07 19.28 -6.16
N LEU A 80 -10.35 18.22 -5.79
CA LEU A 80 -10.89 17.00 -5.15
C LEU A 80 -10.63 16.94 -3.64
N ASP A 81 -10.21 18.04 -3.01
CA ASP A 81 -9.77 18.14 -1.61
C ASP A 81 -10.89 18.32 -0.58
N CYS A 82 -12.13 17.97 -0.91
CA CYS A 82 -13.20 17.97 0.08
C CYS A 82 -12.97 16.88 1.14
N LYS A 83 -13.38 17.14 2.39
CA LYS A 83 -13.14 16.27 3.55
C LYS A 83 -13.47 14.79 3.33
N ASN A 84 -14.57 14.51 2.64
CA ASN A 84 -15.01 13.12 2.38
C ASN A 84 -14.08 12.37 1.43
N ASN A 85 -13.37 13.08 0.54
CA ASN A 85 -12.41 12.50 -0.37
C ASN A 85 -11.03 12.34 0.29
N THR A 86 -10.65 13.25 1.19
CA THR A 86 -9.30 13.29 1.77
C THR A 86 -9.15 12.46 3.04
N ILE A 87 -10.23 12.19 3.78
CA ILE A 87 -10.18 11.53 5.09
C ILE A 87 -9.41 10.20 5.12
N TYR A 88 -9.50 9.40 4.05
CA TYR A 88 -8.74 8.15 3.95
C TYR A 88 -7.23 8.41 4.04
N PHE A 89 -6.72 9.40 3.29
CA PHE A 89 -5.30 9.73 3.25
C PHE A 89 -4.85 10.49 4.50
N GLU A 90 -5.66 11.43 4.99
CA GLU A 90 -5.36 12.23 6.20
C GLU A 90 -5.18 11.36 7.44
N LYS A 91 -5.97 10.29 7.57
CA LYS A 91 -5.89 9.36 8.70
C LYS A 91 -4.58 8.56 8.68
N HIS A 92 -4.16 8.08 7.51
CA HIS A 92 -2.86 7.43 7.33
C HIS A 92 -1.70 8.39 7.64
N LEU A 93 -1.79 9.68 7.27
CA LEU A 93 -0.75 10.65 7.67
C LEU A 93 -0.60 10.81 9.18
N THR A 94 -1.65 10.54 9.93
CA THR A 94 -1.67 10.64 11.40
C THR A 94 -1.11 9.38 12.06
N ILE A 95 -1.38 8.21 11.48
CA ILE A 95 -1.16 6.91 12.13
C ILE A 95 0.14 6.24 11.63
N ASP A 96 0.46 6.34 10.34
CA ASP A 96 1.56 5.59 9.73
C ASP A 96 2.98 5.97 10.21
N PRO A 97 3.26 7.19 10.72
CA PRO A 97 4.55 7.47 11.38
C PRO A 97 4.87 6.49 12.51
N TYR A 98 3.85 5.94 13.16
CA TYR A 98 3.99 4.99 14.26
C TYR A 98 4.13 3.56 13.74
N HIS A 99 3.37 3.17 12.72
CA HIS A 99 3.37 1.78 12.21
C HIS A 99 4.76 1.29 11.77
N THR A 100 5.50 2.10 11.04
CA THR A 100 6.83 1.70 10.56
C THR A 100 7.78 1.48 11.72
N ARG A 101 7.74 2.37 12.71
CA ARG A 101 8.54 2.26 13.92
C ARG A 101 8.16 1.02 14.70
N ASP A 102 6.87 0.78 14.92
CA ASP A 102 6.38 -0.39 15.67
C ASP A 102 6.83 -1.69 15.03
N LEU A 103 6.85 -1.77 13.69
CA LEU A 103 7.34 -2.94 12.97
C LEU A 103 8.87 -3.13 13.11
N LEU A 104 9.64 -2.05 13.09
CA LEU A 104 11.08 -2.13 13.32
C LEU A 104 11.40 -2.51 14.77
N ASP A 105 10.70 -1.89 15.73
CA ASP A 105 10.86 -2.15 17.16
C ASP A 105 10.43 -3.59 17.50
N ALA A 106 9.36 -4.10 16.90
CA ALA A 106 8.95 -5.50 17.06
C ALA A 106 10.00 -6.48 16.53
N LEU A 107 10.69 -6.16 15.43
CA LEU A 107 11.76 -6.99 14.90
C LEU A 107 13.02 -6.96 15.78
N ALA A 108 13.34 -5.78 16.33
CA ALA A 108 14.47 -5.59 17.24
C ALA A 108 14.25 -6.25 18.61
N CYS A 109 13.00 -6.23 19.10
CA CYS A 109 12.59 -6.79 20.39
C CYS A 109 12.04 -8.23 20.29
N GLN A 110 12.09 -8.84 19.10
CA GLN A 110 11.55 -10.18 18.86
C GLN A 110 12.26 -11.22 19.75
N GLU A 111 11.48 -11.92 20.57
CA GLU A 111 11.94 -13.06 21.35
C GLU A 111 11.08 -14.31 21.06
N PRO A 112 11.67 -15.47 20.75
CA PRO A 112 13.12 -15.70 20.63
C PRO A 112 13.72 -14.92 19.46
N LYS A 113 15.00 -14.53 19.59
CA LYS A 113 15.76 -13.90 18.51
C LYS A 113 15.66 -14.71 17.22
N LEU A 114 15.44 -13.99 16.12
CA LEU A 114 15.41 -14.58 14.79
C LEU A 114 16.79 -15.13 14.42
N SER A 115 16.79 -16.29 13.77
CA SER A 115 17.98 -16.82 13.10
C SER A 115 18.35 -15.96 11.89
N GLN A 116 19.60 -16.08 11.44
CA GLN A 116 20.05 -15.39 10.23
C GLN A 116 19.21 -15.76 9.00
N ALA A 117 18.76 -17.01 8.90
CA ALA A 117 17.91 -17.46 7.79
C ALA A 117 16.55 -16.75 7.77
N GLU A 118 15.97 -16.51 8.95
CA GLU A 118 14.69 -15.80 9.09
C GLU A 118 14.86 -14.29 8.80
N ILE A 119 15.94 -13.68 9.29
CA ILE A 119 16.30 -12.29 8.93
C ILE A 119 16.48 -12.15 7.41
N ASN A 120 17.14 -13.11 6.76
CA ASN A 120 17.31 -13.10 5.31
C ASN A 120 15.96 -13.17 4.58
N GLN A 121 14.96 -13.87 5.13
CA GLN A 121 13.60 -13.86 4.57
C GLN A 121 12.91 -12.50 4.72
N VAL A 122 13.08 -11.81 5.85
CA VAL A 122 12.59 -10.43 6.02
C VAL A 122 13.18 -9.54 4.93
N LEU A 123 14.51 -9.55 4.78
CA LEU A 123 15.20 -8.75 3.76
C LEU A 123 14.74 -9.12 2.34
N PHE A 124 14.52 -10.39 2.05
CA PHE A 124 13.97 -10.86 0.78
C PHE A 124 12.59 -10.25 0.50
N GLY A 125 11.68 -10.28 1.49
CA GLY A 125 10.35 -9.67 1.38
C GLY A 125 10.40 -8.16 1.14
N THR A 126 11.26 -7.46 1.88
CA THR A 126 11.55 -6.03 1.69
C THR A 126 11.98 -5.73 0.25
N GLN A 127 12.92 -6.50 -0.30
CA GLN A 127 13.38 -6.30 -1.69
C GLN A 127 12.29 -6.62 -2.71
N MET A 128 11.50 -7.67 -2.50
CA MET A 128 10.37 -7.98 -3.37
C MET A 128 9.34 -6.83 -3.41
N ALA A 129 9.07 -6.20 -2.27
CA ALA A 129 8.18 -5.03 -2.20
C ALA A 129 8.70 -3.88 -3.09
N ILE A 130 9.98 -3.54 -2.95
CA ILE A 130 10.64 -2.45 -3.70
C ILE A 130 10.62 -2.74 -5.21
N VAL A 131 11.01 -3.96 -5.61
CA VAL A 131 11.06 -4.35 -7.02
C VAL A 131 9.66 -4.38 -7.65
N ALA A 132 8.67 -4.97 -6.96
CA ALA A 132 7.29 -5.02 -7.44
C ALA A 132 6.71 -3.62 -7.58
N ALA A 133 6.98 -2.73 -6.62
CA ALA A 133 6.53 -1.37 -6.66
C ALA A 133 7.15 -0.58 -7.81
N LYS A 134 8.47 -0.63 -7.96
CA LYS A 134 9.15 0.03 -9.08
C LYS A 134 8.58 -0.46 -10.42
N ALA A 135 8.46 -1.76 -10.60
CA ALA A 135 7.91 -2.35 -11.81
C ALA A 135 6.46 -1.91 -12.10
N GLN A 136 5.64 -1.73 -11.05
CA GLN A 136 4.29 -1.18 -11.15
C GLN A 136 4.30 0.28 -11.55
N TYR A 137 5.03 1.13 -10.83
CA TYR A 137 5.09 2.57 -11.10
C TYR A 137 5.63 2.89 -12.49
N ASP A 138 6.73 2.23 -12.90
CA ASP A 138 7.31 2.43 -14.23
C ASP A 138 6.28 2.14 -15.34
N ARG A 139 5.50 1.05 -15.20
CA ARG A 139 4.45 0.70 -16.16
C ARG A 139 3.23 1.61 -16.10
N MET A 140 2.82 1.99 -14.90
CA MET A 140 1.70 2.92 -14.70
C MET A 140 2.01 4.28 -15.33
N ILE A 141 3.24 4.80 -15.18
CA ILE A 141 3.65 6.06 -15.79
C ILE A 141 3.59 5.97 -17.32
N ILE A 142 4.14 4.91 -17.91
CA ILE A 142 4.08 4.69 -19.36
C ILE A 142 2.63 4.62 -19.85
N TYR A 143 1.80 3.84 -19.16
CA TYR A 143 0.39 3.68 -19.49
C TYR A 143 -0.38 5.00 -19.42
N LEU A 144 -0.28 5.72 -18.30
CA LEU A 144 -0.98 7.00 -18.10
C LEU A 144 -0.49 8.09 -19.07
N SER A 145 0.77 8.04 -19.51
CA SER A 145 1.31 8.97 -20.51
C SER A 145 0.86 8.66 -21.94
N SER A 146 0.22 7.50 -22.16
CA SER A 146 -0.29 7.06 -23.46
C SER A 146 -1.81 7.21 -23.62
N LEU A 147 -2.51 7.63 -22.56
CA LEU A 147 -3.93 7.96 -22.55
C LEU A 147 -4.16 9.39 -23.05
#